data_AF-A0A3M8FUH9-F1
#
_entry.id   AF-A0A3M8FUH9-F1
#
_cell.length_a   1.000
_cell.length_b   1.000
_cell.length_c   1.000
_cell.angle_alpha   90.00
_cell.angle_beta   90.00
_cell.angle_gamma   90.00
#
_symmetry.space_group_name_H-M   'P 1'
#
loop_
_entity.id
_entity.type
_entity.pdbx_description
1 polymer ?
#
loop_
_entity_poly.entity_id
_entity_poly.type
_entity_poly.pdbx_seq_one_letter_code
_entity_poly.pdbx_strand_id
1 'polypeptide(L)'
;MTCTTLQLWIDRLIAASGLTLGKDPQIAIARMLEGPTGNIRLAGLIANALNVGAQAEFEPESLDETLFWASLGRHETPAIPGNSAGVTGEPTGPAIEVWTETELAAVHAAWSLGPDWRAEARRAASWLVANIQPDNATNRPWGVHVFASLALETGDAQFELYAQTLLHNCQVMTGRPDDFSAMILLHAARALQAG
;
A
#
# COMPACT_ATOMS: atom_id res chain seq x y z
N MET A 1 7.54 3.96 25.35
CA MET A 1 6.53 2.88 25.18
C MET A 1 6.15 2.64 23.72
N THR A 2 6.76 3.33 22.75
CA THR A 2 6.43 3.25 21.31
C THR A 2 7.02 2.04 20.57
N CYS A 3 8.14 1.48 21.06
CA CYS A 3 8.86 0.38 20.40
C CYS A 3 8.04 -0.93 20.33
N THR A 4 7.21 -1.23 21.33
CA THR A 4 6.44 -2.49 21.38
C THR A 4 5.27 -2.48 20.40
N THR A 5 4.58 -1.35 20.22
CA THR A 5 3.39 -1.28 19.36
C THR A 5 3.75 -1.23 17.87
N LEU A 6 4.87 -0.60 17.50
CA LEU A 6 5.40 -0.66 16.14
C LEU A 6 5.79 -2.10 15.76
N GLN A 7 6.50 -2.80 16.64
CA GLN A 7 6.89 -4.19 16.41
C GLN A 7 5.67 -5.10 16.24
N LEU A 8 4.61 -4.87 17.02
CA LEU A 8 3.36 -5.62 16.89
C LEU A 8 2.73 -5.46 15.49
N TRP A 9 2.76 -4.26 14.91
CA TRP A 9 2.28 -4.04 13.54
C TRP A 9 3.16 -4.76 12.52
N ILE A 10 4.49 -4.64 12.62
CA ILE A 10 5.43 -5.34 11.76
C ILE A 10 5.17 -6.85 11.79
N ASP A 11 5.08 -7.43 12.99
CA ASP A 11 4.84 -8.86 13.19
C ASP A 11 3.48 -9.30 12.61
N ARG A 12 2.43 -8.48 12.79
CA ARG A 12 1.10 -8.76 12.23
C ARG A 12 1.11 -8.79 10.70
N LEU A 13 1.77 -7.82 10.05
CA LEU A 13 1.85 -7.75 8.59
C LEU A 13 2.69 -8.91 8.02
N ILE A 14 3.80 -9.26 8.67
CA ILE A 14 4.62 -10.43 8.31
C ILE A 14 3.84 -11.72 8.49
N ALA A 15 3.16 -11.90 9.62
CA ALA A 15 2.37 -13.10 9.88
C ALA A 15 1.24 -13.26 8.84
N ALA A 16 0.51 -12.18 8.56
CA ALA A 16 -0.58 -12.18 7.59
C ALA A 16 -0.09 -12.50 6.16
N SER A 17 1.02 -11.91 5.71
CA SER A 17 1.62 -12.24 4.41
C SER A 17 2.12 -13.68 4.33
N GLY A 18 2.69 -14.20 5.43
CA GLY A 18 3.19 -15.57 5.53
C GLY A 18 2.12 -16.67 5.41
N LEU A 19 0.84 -16.37 5.70
CA LEU A 19 -0.28 -17.29 5.49
C LEU A 19 -0.47 -17.70 4.02
N THR A 20 0.07 -16.90 3.09
CA THR A 20 -0.14 -17.06 1.65
C THR A 20 1.16 -17.29 0.91
N LEU A 21 2.19 -16.48 1.18
CA LEU A 21 3.49 -16.60 0.52
C LEU A 21 4.30 -17.81 1.02
N GLY A 22 3.96 -18.36 2.19
CA GLY A 22 4.71 -19.45 2.80
C GLY A 22 6.15 -19.05 3.14
N LYS A 23 7.08 -20.00 3.03
CA LYS A 23 8.51 -19.75 3.32
C LYS A 23 9.29 -19.16 2.15
N ASP A 24 8.75 -19.28 0.94
CA ASP A 24 9.43 -18.83 -0.28
C ASP A 24 8.50 -17.94 -1.13
N PRO A 25 8.58 -16.60 -0.94
CA PRO A 25 7.80 -15.63 -1.71
C PRO A 25 7.98 -15.73 -3.22
N GLN A 26 9.09 -16.32 -3.70
CA GLN A 26 9.39 -16.44 -5.13
C GLN A 26 8.34 -17.30 -5.85
N ILE A 27 7.85 -18.35 -5.20
CA ILE A 27 6.86 -19.26 -5.80
C ILE A 27 5.52 -18.55 -5.99
N ALA A 28 5.08 -17.78 -5.01
CA ALA A 28 3.84 -17.00 -5.13
C ALA A 28 3.92 -15.96 -6.25
N ILE A 29 5.09 -15.33 -6.41
CA ILE A 29 5.34 -14.33 -7.44
C ILE A 29 5.34 -14.96 -8.83
N ALA A 30 5.98 -16.13 -9.02
CA ALA A 30 5.91 -16.86 -10.27
C ALA A 30 4.46 -17.19 -10.67
N ARG A 31 3.64 -17.69 -9.73
CA ARG A 31 2.21 -17.96 -9.99
C ARG A 31 1.43 -16.71 -10.40
N MET A 32 1.77 -15.56 -9.84
CA MET A 32 1.12 -14.29 -10.19
C MET A 32 1.51 -13.79 -11.57
N LEU A 33 2.80 -13.86 -11.93
CA LEU A 33 3.28 -13.44 -13.25
C LEU A 33 2.77 -14.35 -14.38
N GLU A 34 2.49 -15.62 -14.06
CA GLU A 34 1.90 -16.60 -14.98
C GLU A 34 0.36 -16.55 -15.03
N GLY A 35 -0.28 -15.82 -14.11
CA GLY A 35 -1.73 -15.78 -13.95
C GLY A 35 -2.42 -14.76 -14.87
N PRO A 36 -3.70 -15.00 -15.25
CA PRO A 36 -4.49 -14.09 -16.09
C PRO A 36 -4.97 -12.82 -15.36
N THR A 37 -4.39 -12.46 -14.22
CA THR A 37 -4.88 -11.35 -13.39
C THR A 37 -4.61 -10.00 -14.03
N GLY A 38 -5.66 -9.18 -14.19
CA GLY A 38 -5.67 -7.89 -14.90
C GLY A 38 -4.83 -6.76 -14.30
N ASN A 39 -3.90 -7.04 -13.38
CA ASN A 39 -2.98 -6.05 -12.84
C ASN A 39 -1.53 -6.57 -12.77
N ILE A 40 -1.08 -7.24 -13.84
CA ILE A 40 0.30 -7.70 -14.03
C ILE A 40 1.32 -6.58 -13.77
N ARG A 41 0.95 -5.33 -14.03
CA ARG A 41 1.81 -4.16 -13.81
C ARG A 41 2.08 -3.93 -12.33
N LEU A 42 1.06 -3.69 -11.51
CA LEU A 42 1.27 -3.51 -10.07
C LEU A 42 1.82 -4.77 -9.38
N ALA A 43 1.46 -5.97 -9.85
CA ALA A 43 2.12 -7.21 -9.44
C ALA A 43 3.63 -7.19 -9.71
N GLY A 44 4.02 -6.81 -10.93
CA GLY A 44 5.42 -6.63 -11.33
C GLY A 44 6.13 -5.53 -10.53
N LEU A 45 5.42 -4.44 -10.20
CA LEU A 45 5.94 -3.36 -9.36
C LEU A 45 6.34 -3.87 -7.97
N ILE A 46 5.43 -4.56 -7.29
CA ILE A 46 5.72 -5.06 -5.93
C ILE A 46 6.76 -6.19 -5.99
N ALA A 47 6.73 -7.03 -7.01
CA ALA A 47 7.75 -8.05 -7.22
C ALA A 47 9.16 -7.40 -7.34
N ASN A 48 9.28 -6.30 -8.10
CA ASN A 48 10.50 -5.50 -8.16
C ASN A 48 10.86 -4.87 -6.80
N ALA A 49 9.89 -4.31 -6.08
CA ALA A 49 10.10 -3.75 -4.74
C ALA A 49 10.64 -4.79 -3.75
N LEU A 50 10.24 -6.04 -3.94
CA LEU A 50 10.65 -7.15 -3.10
C LEU A 50 12.01 -7.76 -3.53
N ASN A 51 12.61 -7.29 -4.63
CA ASN A 51 13.76 -7.86 -5.33
C ASN A 51 13.52 -9.31 -5.77
N VAL A 52 12.33 -9.59 -6.33
CA VAL A 52 11.90 -10.92 -6.71
C VAL A 52 11.34 -10.90 -8.14
N GLY A 53 12.06 -11.47 -9.10
CA GLY A 53 11.58 -11.59 -10.50
C GLY A 53 12.21 -10.59 -11.48
N ALA A 54 11.92 -10.78 -12.77
CA ALA A 54 12.58 -10.11 -13.89
C ALA A 54 12.34 -8.59 -13.91
N GLN A 55 13.36 -7.85 -14.38
CA GLN A 55 13.31 -6.41 -14.64
C GLN A 55 12.39 -6.12 -15.83
N ALA A 56 11.10 -6.12 -15.61
CA ALA A 56 10.16 -5.57 -16.56
C ALA A 56 10.15 -4.04 -16.39
N GLU A 57 10.75 -3.33 -17.35
CA GLU A 57 10.61 -1.89 -17.46
C GLU A 57 9.20 -1.58 -18.00
N PHE A 58 8.40 -0.89 -17.21
CA PHE A 58 7.09 -0.39 -17.64
C PHE A 58 7.08 1.13 -17.47
N GLU A 59 6.65 1.84 -18.51
CA GLU A 59 6.33 3.26 -18.40
C GLU A 59 5.06 3.42 -17.54
N PRO A 60 5.08 4.24 -16.47
CA PRO A 60 3.90 4.47 -15.65
C PRO A 60 2.82 5.22 -16.44
N GLU A 61 1.57 4.78 -16.31
CA GLU A 61 0.42 5.43 -16.95
C GLU A 61 -0.37 6.33 -16.00
N SER A 62 -0.11 6.21 -14.70
CA SER A 62 -0.81 6.95 -13.66
C SER A 62 0.13 7.49 -12.58
N LEU A 63 -0.36 8.42 -11.76
CA LEU A 63 0.42 9.01 -10.68
C LEU A 63 0.78 7.97 -9.61
N ASP A 64 -0.12 7.07 -9.22
CA ASP A 64 0.17 6.02 -8.25
C ASP A 64 1.25 5.05 -8.74
N GLU A 65 1.23 4.65 -10.02
CA GLU A 65 2.30 3.87 -10.65
C GLU A 65 3.62 4.64 -10.66
N THR A 66 3.59 5.93 -11.02
CA THR A 66 4.78 6.80 -11.04
C THR A 66 5.39 6.92 -9.65
N LEU A 67 4.57 7.17 -8.63
CA LEU A 67 5.00 7.25 -7.23
C LEU A 67 5.60 5.93 -6.77
N PHE A 68 4.98 4.81 -7.15
CA PHE A 68 5.48 3.49 -6.79
C PHE A 68 6.85 3.24 -7.41
N TRP A 69 7.04 3.47 -8.71
CA TRP A 69 8.34 3.34 -9.35
C TRP A 69 9.40 4.27 -8.76
N ALA A 70 9.03 5.52 -8.48
CA ALA A 70 9.92 6.47 -7.84
C ALA A 70 10.33 5.99 -6.44
N SER A 71 9.43 5.33 -5.70
CA SER A 71 9.73 4.78 -4.36
C SER A 71 10.77 3.66 -4.39
N LEU A 72 10.94 3.03 -5.56
CA LEU A 72 11.97 2.02 -5.83
C LEU A 72 13.26 2.60 -6.40
N GLY A 73 13.35 3.94 -6.57
CA GLY A 73 14.47 4.60 -7.24
C GLY A 73 14.55 4.26 -8.74
N ARG A 74 13.43 3.88 -9.35
CA ARG A 74 13.35 3.47 -10.77
C ARG A 74 12.75 4.53 -11.67
N HIS A 75 12.17 5.58 -11.10
CA HIS A 75 11.62 6.72 -11.82
C HIS A 75 11.94 8.01 -11.06
N GLU A 76 11.93 9.14 -11.76
CA GLU A 76 12.04 10.44 -11.12
C GLU A 76 10.84 10.68 -10.19
N THR A 77 11.10 11.18 -8.99
CA THR A 77 10.06 11.57 -8.04
C THR A 77 9.25 12.73 -8.64
N PRO A 78 7.94 12.55 -8.90
CA PRO A 78 7.14 13.61 -9.47
C PRO A 78 7.00 14.79 -8.49
N ALA A 79 6.69 15.97 -9.03
CA ALA A 79 6.31 17.12 -8.21
C ALA A 79 4.98 16.84 -7.49
N ILE A 80 4.83 17.37 -6.27
CA ILE A 80 3.59 17.24 -5.51
C ILE A 80 2.48 18.06 -6.20
N PRO A 81 1.35 17.44 -6.58
CA PRO A 81 0.20 18.17 -7.08
C PRO A 81 -0.43 18.93 -5.91
N GLY A 82 -0.22 20.25 -5.84
CA GLY A 82 -0.75 21.05 -4.73
C GLY A 82 -2.28 21.07 -4.65
N ASN A 83 -2.82 21.30 -3.45
CA ASN A 83 -4.23 21.63 -3.14
C ASN A 83 -5.31 20.62 -3.61
N SER A 84 -5.06 19.32 -3.52
CA SER A 84 -6.06 18.28 -3.76
C SER A 84 -6.64 17.69 -2.47
N ALA A 85 -7.82 17.05 -2.56
CA ALA A 85 -8.38 16.29 -1.44
C ALA A 85 -7.48 15.10 -1.02
N GLY A 86 -7.00 14.32 -2.00
CA GLY A 86 -6.01 13.24 -1.84
C GLY A 86 -4.75 13.44 -2.70
N VAL A 87 -3.81 12.50 -2.64
CA VAL A 87 -2.58 12.46 -3.46
C VAL A 87 -2.88 12.55 -4.95
N THR A 88 -3.92 11.86 -5.42
CA THR A 88 -4.27 11.75 -6.84
C THR A 88 -5.29 12.79 -7.31
N GLY A 89 -5.78 13.66 -6.42
CA GLY A 89 -6.86 14.59 -6.74
C GLY A 89 -8.21 14.16 -6.16
N GLU A 90 -9.27 14.87 -6.54
CA GLU A 90 -10.65 14.46 -6.27
C GLU A 90 -11.11 13.39 -7.28
N PRO A 91 -12.08 12.53 -6.91
CA PRO A 91 -12.64 11.54 -7.83
C PRO A 91 -13.29 12.22 -9.04
N THR A 92 -12.67 12.07 -10.22
CA THR A 92 -13.19 12.62 -11.50
C THR A 92 -13.85 11.56 -12.40
N GLY A 93 -13.92 10.31 -11.92
CA GLY A 93 -14.36 9.12 -12.68
C GLY A 93 -15.54 8.35 -12.07
N PRO A 94 -15.98 7.25 -12.72
CA PRO A 94 -17.32 6.70 -12.53
C PRO A 94 -17.51 5.78 -11.31
N ALA A 95 -16.45 5.35 -10.62
CA ALA A 95 -16.56 4.47 -9.45
C ALA A 95 -15.66 4.96 -8.31
N ILE A 96 -16.26 5.26 -7.16
CA ILE A 96 -15.55 5.71 -5.96
C ILE A 96 -14.57 4.63 -5.47
N GLU A 97 -14.89 3.37 -5.72
CA GLU A 97 -14.09 2.20 -5.34
C GLU A 97 -12.75 2.18 -6.07
N VAL A 98 -12.78 2.41 -7.40
CA VAL A 98 -11.57 2.44 -8.23
C VAL A 98 -10.70 3.63 -7.82
N TRP A 99 -11.31 4.82 -7.68
CA TRP A 99 -10.58 6.00 -7.23
C TRP A 99 -9.95 5.79 -5.85
N THR A 100 -10.68 5.18 -4.90
CA THR A 100 -10.15 4.97 -3.55
C THR A 100 -9.01 3.95 -3.55
N GLU A 101 -9.07 2.90 -4.37
CA GLU A 101 -7.93 1.97 -4.52
C GLU A 101 -6.69 2.69 -5.06
N THR A 102 -6.85 3.48 -6.12
CA THR A 102 -5.76 4.30 -6.71
C THR A 102 -5.19 5.27 -5.67
N GLU A 103 -6.05 5.95 -4.92
CA GLU A 103 -5.65 6.89 -3.89
C GLU A 103 -4.89 6.21 -2.74
N LEU A 104 -5.36 5.05 -2.26
CA LEU A 104 -4.66 4.26 -1.25
C LEU A 104 -3.31 3.72 -1.75
N ALA A 105 -3.22 3.32 -3.02
CA ALA A 105 -1.97 2.90 -3.64
C ALA A 105 -0.97 4.06 -3.74
N ALA A 106 -1.44 5.25 -4.11
CA ALA A 106 -0.63 6.46 -4.14
C ALA A 106 -0.12 6.84 -2.74
N VAL A 107 -0.99 6.81 -1.71
CA VAL A 107 -0.61 7.04 -0.31
C VAL A 107 0.45 6.03 0.15
N HIS A 108 0.28 4.75 -0.22
CA HIS A 108 1.25 3.70 0.09
C HIS A 108 2.64 4.00 -0.47
N ALA A 109 2.72 4.40 -1.75
CA ALA A 109 3.97 4.70 -2.41
C ALA A 109 4.62 6.00 -1.90
N ALA A 110 3.82 7.06 -1.77
CA ALA A 110 4.27 8.40 -1.38
C ALA A 110 4.98 8.42 -0.02
N TRP A 111 4.58 7.55 0.92
CA TRP A 111 5.21 7.46 2.24
C TRP A 111 6.72 7.18 2.22
N SER A 112 7.20 6.56 1.14
CA SER A 112 8.59 6.14 0.96
C SER A 112 9.44 7.09 0.12
N LEU A 113 8.86 8.17 -0.43
CA LEU A 113 9.51 9.09 -1.38
C LEU A 113 10.29 10.25 -0.76
N GLY A 114 10.40 10.29 0.57
CA GLY A 114 11.08 11.36 1.31
C GLY A 114 10.12 12.25 2.12
N PRO A 115 10.64 13.29 2.79
CA PRO A 115 9.89 14.05 3.80
C PRO A 115 8.67 14.80 3.23
N ASP A 116 8.81 15.42 2.05
CA ASP A 116 7.72 16.21 1.46
C ASP A 116 6.56 15.31 1.02
N TRP A 117 6.86 14.21 0.34
CA TRP A 117 5.85 13.21 -0.05
C TRP A 117 5.27 12.46 1.16
N ARG A 118 6.05 12.26 2.23
CA ARG A 118 5.52 11.71 3.50
C ARG A 118 4.55 12.68 4.17
N ALA A 119 4.81 13.99 4.12
CA ALA A 119 3.87 14.99 4.61
C ALA A 119 2.58 14.99 3.78
N GLU A 120 2.69 14.83 2.47
CA GLU A 120 1.53 14.72 1.57
C GLU A 120 0.74 13.43 1.81
N ALA A 121 1.40 12.29 1.95
CA ALA A 121 0.77 11.02 2.30
C ALA A 121 0.03 11.11 3.65
N ARG A 122 0.60 11.81 4.64
CA ARG A 122 -0.08 12.10 5.91
C ARG A 122 -1.34 12.93 5.70
N ARG A 123 -1.25 14.01 4.92
CA ARG A 123 -2.38 14.90 4.63
C ARG A 123 -3.52 14.13 3.97
N ALA A 124 -3.21 13.35 2.95
CA ALA A 124 -4.18 12.52 2.24
C ALA A 124 -4.77 11.42 3.14
N ALA A 125 -3.95 10.72 3.94
CA ALA A 125 -4.44 9.72 4.89
C ALA A 125 -5.41 10.32 5.92
N SER A 126 -5.13 11.51 6.46
CA SER A 126 -6.06 12.21 7.34
C SER A 126 -7.38 12.54 6.65
N TRP A 127 -7.32 12.99 5.39
CA TRP A 127 -8.53 13.25 4.61
C TRP A 127 -9.32 11.97 4.36
N LEU A 128 -8.66 10.87 4.00
CA LEU A 128 -9.27 9.56 3.80
C LEU A 128 -10.00 9.07 5.05
N VAL A 129 -9.35 9.09 6.22
CA VAL A 129 -9.98 8.72 7.50
C VAL A 129 -11.23 9.55 7.79
N ALA A 130 -11.21 10.85 7.44
CA ALA A 130 -12.32 11.75 7.71
C ALA A 130 -13.49 11.61 6.70
N ASN A 131 -13.23 11.18 5.47
CA ASN A 131 -14.21 11.28 4.37
C ASN A 131 -14.57 9.95 3.71
N ILE A 132 -13.73 8.93 3.83
CA ILE A 132 -13.86 7.67 3.10
C ILE A 132 -13.82 6.51 4.08
N GLN A 133 -14.70 5.52 3.89
CA GLN A 133 -14.65 4.29 4.66
C GLN A 133 -13.72 3.26 3.98
N PRO A 134 -12.89 2.54 4.75
CA PRO A 134 -11.91 1.58 4.21
C PRO A 134 -12.54 0.33 3.56
N ASP A 135 -13.84 0.09 3.72
CA ASP A 135 -14.60 -0.97 3.07
C ASP A 135 -15.07 -0.61 1.64
N ASN A 136 -15.02 0.66 1.27
CA ASN A 136 -15.41 1.15 -0.05
C ASN A 136 -14.34 0.92 -1.14
N ALA A 137 -13.17 0.35 -0.83
CA ALA A 137 -11.95 0.67 -1.59
C ALA A 137 -11.12 -0.53 -2.05
N THR A 138 -11.74 -1.71 -2.19
CA THR A 138 -11.15 -3.01 -2.56
C THR A 138 -10.54 -3.80 -1.40
N ASN A 139 -10.53 -5.13 -1.56
CA ASN A 139 -9.95 -6.09 -0.61
C ASN A 139 -8.40 -6.06 -0.62
N ARG A 140 -7.79 -4.89 -0.85
CA ARG A 140 -6.34 -4.66 -0.93
C ARG A 140 -5.86 -3.83 0.26
N PRO A 141 -4.76 -4.23 0.94
CA PRO A 141 -4.28 -3.54 2.13
C PRO A 141 -3.36 -2.34 1.79
N TRP A 142 -3.69 -1.60 0.74
CA TRP A 142 -2.93 -0.41 0.34
C TRP A 142 -2.92 0.64 1.46
N GLY A 143 -1.79 1.30 1.65
CA GLY A 143 -1.61 2.30 2.71
C GLY A 143 -1.62 1.77 4.16
N VAL A 144 -1.79 0.47 4.43
CA VAL A 144 -1.95 -0.06 5.81
C VAL A 144 -0.85 0.40 6.78
N HIS A 145 0.41 0.44 6.33
CA HIS A 145 1.54 0.90 7.14
C HIS A 145 1.50 2.41 7.41
N VAL A 146 0.93 3.21 6.51
CA VAL A 146 0.76 4.65 6.69
C VAL A 146 -0.20 4.90 7.83
N PHE A 147 -1.38 4.29 7.80
CA PHE A 147 -2.37 4.43 8.87
C PHE A 147 -1.86 3.86 10.20
N ALA A 148 -1.14 2.73 10.18
CA ALA A 148 -0.51 2.19 11.39
C ALA A 148 0.54 3.16 11.97
N SER A 149 1.37 3.78 11.13
CA SER A 149 2.37 4.77 11.56
C SER A 149 1.70 6.00 12.15
N LEU A 150 0.68 6.53 11.49
CA LEU A 150 -0.07 7.69 11.97
C LEU A 150 -0.77 7.42 13.29
N ALA A 151 -1.37 6.24 13.48
CA ALA A 151 -1.97 5.84 14.75
C ALA A 151 -0.95 5.86 15.91
N LEU A 152 0.28 5.41 15.66
CA LEU A 152 1.36 5.41 16.66
C LEU A 152 1.85 6.82 16.98
N GLU A 153 1.96 7.66 15.97
CA GLU A 153 2.47 9.03 16.09
C GLU A 153 1.47 9.97 16.75
N THR A 154 0.18 9.87 16.41
CA THR A 154 -0.86 10.78 16.90
C THR A 154 -1.60 10.25 18.12
N GLY A 155 -1.59 8.92 18.34
CA GLY A 155 -2.43 8.26 19.34
C GLY A 155 -3.92 8.24 18.97
N ASP A 156 -4.27 8.55 17.72
CA ASP A 156 -5.65 8.60 17.26
C ASP A 156 -6.14 7.21 16.79
N ALA A 157 -7.16 6.72 17.49
CA ALA A 157 -7.75 5.40 17.27
C ALA A 157 -8.43 5.28 15.89
N GLN A 158 -8.79 6.37 15.22
CA GLN A 158 -9.38 6.31 13.88
C GLN A 158 -8.38 5.76 12.85
N PHE A 159 -7.11 6.17 12.93
CA PHE A 159 -6.05 5.62 12.07
C PHE A 159 -5.80 4.15 12.37
N GLU A 160 -5.83 3.77 13.66
CA GLU A 160 -5.66 2.36 14.05
C GLU A 160 -6.80 1.50 13.47
N LEU A 161 -8.05 1.94 13.62
CA LEU A 161 -9.21 1.26 13.07
C LEU A 161 -9.12 1.16 11.55
N TYR A 162 -8.70 2.23 10.87
CA TYR A 162 -8.52 2.23 9.42
C TYR A 162 -7.49 1.18 8.97
N ALA A 163 -6.33 1.13 9.64
CA ALA A 163 -5.29 0.14 9.37
C ALA A 163 -5.79 -1.31 9.61
N GLN A 164 -6.50 -1.53 10.72
CA GLN A 164 -7.07 -2.83 11.05
C GLN A 164 -8.11 -3.27 10.01
N THR A 165 -8.96 -2.36 9.54
CA THR A 165 -9.97 -2.68 8.53
C THR A 165 -9.34 -3.03 7.19
N LEU A 166 -8.31 -2.30 6.74
CA LEU A 166 -7.59 -2.65 5.51
C LEU A 166 -6.95 -4.05 5.58
N LEU A 167 -6.35 -4.39 6.73
CA LEU A 167 -5.79 -5.71 6.97
C LEU A 167 -6.89 -6.78 6.98
N HIS A 168 -8.01 -6.52 7.64
CA HIS A 168 -9.14 -7.45 7.72
C HIS A 168 -9.78 -7.70 6.34
N ASN A 169 -10.03 -6.64 5.57
CA ASN A 169 -10.72 -6.70 4.28
C ASN A 169 -9.96 -7.60 3.29
N CYS A 170 -8.62 -7.58 3.30
CA CYS A 170 -7.87 -8.47 2.42
C CYS A 170 -7.95 -9.96 2.79
N GLN A 171 -8.45 -10.29 4.00
CA GLN A 171 -8.55 -11.65 4.52
C GLN A 171 -9.99 -12.19 4.50
N VAL A 172 -10.99 -11.32 4.50
CA VAL A 172 -12.40 -11.68 4.81
C VAL A 172 -12.97 -12.79 3.92
N MET A 173 -12.57 -12.86 2.65
CA MET A 173 -13.11 -13.84 1.70
C MET A 173 -12.54 -15.25 1.85
N THR A 174 -11.28 -15.39 2.28
CA THR A 174 -10.61 -16.72 2.30
C THR A 174 -9.90 -17.05 3.62
N GLY A 175 -10.01 -16.19 4.62
CA GLY A 175 -9.29 -16.29 5.90
C GLY A 175 -7.80 -15.94 5.80
N ARG A 176 -7.33 -15.52 4.62
CA ARG A 176 -5.94 -15.10 4.34
C ARG A 176 -5.92 -14.11 3.17
N PRO A 177 -4.87 -13.29 3.02
CA PRO A 177 -4.69 -12.47 1.83
C PRO A 177 -4.51 -13.34 0.58
N ASP A 178 -4.92 -12.87 -0.60
CA ASP A 178 -4.44 -13.48 -1.84
C ASP A 178 -2.95 -13.15 -2.08
N ASP A 179 -2.35 -13.71 -3.13
CA ASP A 179 -0.92 -13.56 -3.39
C ASP A 179 -0.52 -12.07 -3.52
N PHE A 180 -1.34 -11.24 -4.19
CA PHE A 180 -1.03 -9.82 -4.39
C PHE A 180 -1.16 -9.01 -3.10
N SER A 181 -2.24 -9.20 -2.35
CA SER A 181 -2.43 -8.57 -1.04
C SER A 181 -1.33 -8.98 -0.07
N ALA A 182 -0.85 -10.22 -0.10
CA ALA A 182 0.23 -10.68 0.75
C ALA A 182 1.55 -9.97 0.44
N MET A 183 1.83 -9.66 -0.84
CA MET A 183 3.00 -8.87 -1.20
C MET A 183 2.89 -7.41 -0.75
N ILE A 184 1.71 -6.79 -0.88
CA ILE A 184 1.46 -5.43 -0.35
C ILE A 184 1.76 -5.39 1.16
N LEU A 185 1.29 -6.39 1.92
CA LEU A 185 1.55 -6.51 3.36
C LEU A 185 3.04 -6.66 3.67
N LEU A 186 3.77 -7.47 2.90
CA LEU A 186 5.20 -7.65 3.09
C LEU A 186 5.98 -6.35 2.80
N HIS A 187 5.61 -5.63 1.73
CA HIS A 187 6.19 -4.32 1.43
C HIS A 187 5.88 -3.30 2.53
N ALA A 188 4.63 -3.26 3.01
CA ALA A 188 4.20 -2.42 4.12
C ALA A 188 4.99 -2.70 5.41
N ALA A 189 5.27 -3.97 5.73
CA ALA A 189 6.10 -4.34 6.87
C ALA A 189 7.54 -3.81 6.74
N ARG A 190 8.13 -3.91 5.53
CA ARG A 190 9.48 -3.37 5.25
C ARG A 190 9.50 -1.84 5.38
N ALA A 191 8.45 -1.16 4.94
CA ALA A 191 8.33 0.28 5.09
C ALA A 191 8.28 0.69 6.58
N LEU A 192 7.56 -0.04 7.43
CA LEU A 192 7.57 0.18 8.89
C LEU A 192 8.93 -0.09 9.54
N GLN A 193 9.71 -1.04 9.01
CA GLN A 193 11.07 -1.32 9.51
C GLN A 193 12.08 -0.24 9.13
N ALA A 194 11.85 0.47 8.03
CA ALA A 194 12.73 1.51 7.51
C ALA A 194 12.41 2.92 8.04
N GLY A 195 11.19 3.13 8.56
CA GLY A 195 10.72 4.39 9.16
C GLY A 195 11.17 4.56 10.60
#